data_AF-A0A835GUW9-F1
#
_entry.id   AF-A0A835GUW9-F1
#
_cell.length_a   1.000
_cell.length_b   1.000
_cell.length_c   1.000
_cell.angle_alpha   90.00
_cell.angle_beta   90.00
_cell.angle_gamma   90.00
#
_symmetry.space_group_name_H-M   'P 1'
#
loop_
_entity.id
_entity.type
_entity.pdbx_description
1 polymer ?
#
loop_
_entity_poly.entity_id
_entity_poly.type
_entity_poly.pdbx_seq_one_letter_code
_entity_poly.pdbx_strand_id
1 'polypeptide(L)'
;MRIEIQSETIFGPESIACIVKDIIELALDTFILESTYSYLKPHETAKIPVYFTKVERTGYHQCYYDLQFINTKTEDVALTKIVKVFAEVLPHPIKVHPLILDMSKSPVNHGYCEDIFVVSNTHKLYPATIKIKLTTKMKKIIYVEPMEATVAESSSVPFTVKFCSRDFLSVKPCEDLVHFTFKIVILGYKEVYENVPPYFYEVIAPCALEFKKVYKDKFSKEKDIEN
;
A
#
# COMPACT_ATOMS: atom_id res chain seq x y z
N MET A 1 -65.10 1.04 -6.47
CA MET A 1 -64.28 1.71 -7.52
C MET A 1 -62.91 1.95 -6.92
N ARG A 2 -61.93 1.09 -7.23
CA ARG A 2 -60.56 1.22 -6.74
C ARG A 2 -59.79 2.02 -7.77
N ILE A 3 -59.21 3.14 -7.35
CA ILE A 3 -58.24 3.90 -8.14
C ILE A 3 -56.88 3.32 -7.76
N GLU A 4 -56.32 2.52 -8.66
CA GLU A 4 -54.92 2.11 -8.59
C GLU A 4 -54.09 3.26 -9.15
N ILE A 5 -53.25 3.86 -8.29
CA ILE A 5 -52.18 4.76 -8.74
C ILE A 5 -51.02 3.85 -9.14
N GLN A 6 -50.88 3.59 -10.44
CA GLN A 6 -49.66 3.00 -10.98
C GLN A 6 -48.61 4.10 -11.09
N SER A 7 -47.60 4.05 -10.22
CA SER A 7 -46.34 4.76 -10.45
C SER A 7 -45.33 3.79 -11.05
N GLU A 8 -45.38 3.60 -12.37
CA GLU A 8 -44.30 2.96 -13.11
C GLU A 8 -43.20 3.98 -13.40
N THR A 9 -42.19 4.06 -12.54
CA THR A 9 -40.93 4.76 -12.85
C THR A 9 -40.06 3.84 -13.70
N ILE A 10 -40.23 3.89 -15.01
CA ILE A 10 -39.30 3.29 -15.96
C ILE A 10 -38.04 4.16 -15.99
N PHE A 11 -37.00 3.79 -15.25
CA PHE A 11 -35.68 4.38 -15.42
C PHE A 11 -35.11 3.93 -16.77
N GLY A 12 -35.14 4.80 -17.77
CA GLY A 12 -34.58 4.52 -19.09
C GLY A 12 -33.06 4.34 -19.07
N PRO A 13 -32.46 3.71 -20.08
CA PRO A 13 -31.01 3.55 -20.21
C PRO A 13 -30.24 4.88 -20.16
N GLU A 14 -30.87 5.98 -20.57
CA GLU A 14 -30.32 7.35 -20.47
C GLU A 14 -30.20 7.82 -19.01
N SER A 15 -31.19 7.53 -18.16
CA SER A 15 -31.16 7.87 -16.73
C SER A 15 -30.07 7.08 -16.00
N ILE A 16 -29.88 5.81 -16.37
CA ILE A 16 -28.80 4.97 -15.82
C ILE A 16 -27.44 5.52 -16.26
N ALA A 17 -27.29 5.93 -17.51
CA ALA A 17 -26.05 6.51 -18.02
C ALA A 17 -25.69 7.83 -17.29
N CYS A 18 -26.67 8.69 -17.00
CA CYS A 18 -26.46 9.90 -16.18
C CYS A 18 -26.00 9.55 -14.77
N ILE A 19 -26.69 8.64 -14.08
CA ILE A 19 -26.31 8.22 -12.71
C ILE A 19 -24.89 7.62 -12.69
N VAL A 20 -24.55 6.78 -13.66
CA VAL A 20 -23.22 6.17 -13.77
C VAL A 20 -22.15 7.23 -14.01
N LYS A 21 -22.43 8.21 -14.88
CA LYS A 21 -21.53 9.33 -15.12
C LYS A 21 -21.27 10.13 -13.85
N ASP A 22 -22.33 10.46 -13.11
CA ASP A 22 -22.21 11.22 -11.85
C ASP A 22 -21.40 10.44 -10.80
N ILE A 23 -21.59 9.12 -10.70
CA ILE A 23 -20.80 8.25 -9.82
C ILE A 23 -19.32 8.24 -10.24
N ILE A 24 -19.03 8.18 -11.54
CA ILE A 24 -17.66 8.20 -12.05
C ILE A 24 -17.00 9.55 -11.75
N GLU A 25 -17.69 10.66 -12.00
CA GLU A 25 -17.17 12.00 -11.72
C GLU A 25 -16.89 12.18 -10.22
N LEU A 26 -17.80 11.74 -9.35
CA LEU A 26 -17.64 11.81 -7.91
C LEU A 26 -16.51 10.88 -7.40
N ALA A 27 -16.29 9.73 -8.05
CA ALA A 27 -15.14 8.86 -7.76
C ALA A 27 -13.81 9.46 -8.25
N LEU A 28 -13.84 10.36 -9.24
CA LEU A 28 -12.67 11.05 -9.76
C LEU A 28 -12.30 12.29 -8.95
N ASP A 29 -13.21 12.81 -8.12
CA ASP A 29 -12.94 13.96 -7.27
C ASP A 29 -11.81 13.71 -6.28
N THR A 30 -10.98 14.75 -6.11
CA THR A 30 -9.78 14.71 -5.27
C THR A 30 -10.09 14.86 -3.79
N PHE A 31 -11.14 15.61 -3.49
CA PHE A 31 -11.65 15.79 -2.15
C PHE A 31 -13.16 15.53 -2.14
N ILE A 32 -13.62 14.70 -1.21
CA ILE A 32 -15.03 14.39 -1.01
C ILE A 32 -15.49 15.02 0.29
N LEU A 33 -16.61 15.74 0.24
CA LEU A 33 -17.30 16.24 1.42
C LEU A 33 -18.35 15.21 1.86
N GLU A 34 -18.42 14.90 3.14
CA GLU A 34 -19.41 13.93 3.67
C GLU A 34 -20.86 14.42 3.48
N SER A 35 -21.04 15.73 3.64
CA SER A 35 -22.34 16.39 3.53
C SER A 35 -22.22 17.62 2.64
N THR A 36 -23.04 17.68 1.59
CA THR A 36 -23.18 18.86 0.72
C THR A 36 -24.21 19.86 1.25
N TYR A 37 -25.04 19.45 2.22
CA TYR A 37 -26.03 20.29 2.89
C TYR A 37 -25.96 20.09 4.41
N SER A 38 -25.99 21.20 5.15
CA SER A 38 -26.00 21.19 6.62
C SER A 38 -26.88 22.32 7.14
N TYR A 39 -27.72 22.01 8.12
CA TYR A 39 -28.49 23.03 8.85
C TYR A 39 -27.66 23.57 10.01
N LEU A 40 -27.54 24.90 10.10
CA LEU A 40 -26.82 25.60 11.16
C LEU A 40 -27.81 26.38 12.02
N LYS A 41 -27.85 26.09 13.32
CA LYS A 41 -28.61 26.92 14.27
C LYS A 41 -27.90 28.26 14.51
N PRO A 42 -28.62 29.28 15.01
CA PRO A 42 -28.01 30.55 15.38
C PRO A 42 -26.83 30.34 16.34
N HIS A 43 -25.69 30.95 16.00
CA HIS A 43 -24.42 30.87 16.74
C HIS A 43 -23.77 29.48 16.80
N GLU A 44 -24.27 28.51 16.05
CA GLU A 44 -23.68 27.18 15.98
C GLU A 44 -22.42 27.17 15.11
N THR A 45 -21.45 26.35 15.51
CA THR A 45 -20.25 26.08 14.70
C THR A 45 -20.31 24.63 14.24
N ALA A 46 -20.37 24.42 12.93
CA ALA A 46 -20.27 23.09 12.33
C ALA A 46 -18.86 22.86 11.77
N LYS A 47 -18.40 21.62 11.86
CA LYS A 47 -17.21 21.14 11.15
C LYS A 47 -17.69 20.28 9.98
N ILE A 48 -17.20 20.58 8.78
CA ILE A 48 -17.50 19.79 7.59
C ILE A 48 -16.26 18.94 7.31
N PRO A 49 -16.33 17.61 7.48
CA PRO A 49 -15.20 16.74 7.17
C PRO A 49 -14.97 16.68 5.66
N VAL A 50 -13.69 16.75 5.28
CA VAL A 50 -13.23 16.68 3.90
C VAL A 50 -12.23 15.54 3.79
N TYR A 51 -12.53 14.56 2.95
CA TYR A 51 -11.69 13.38 2.74
C TYR A 51 -10.87 13.53 1.48
N PHE A 52 -9.57 13.31 1.59
CA PHE A 52 -8.68 13.25 0.44
C PHE A 52 -8.61 11.82 -0.11
N THR A 53 -8.87 11.66 -1.41
CA THR A 53 -9.10 10.34 -2.04
C THR A 53 -8.00 9.89 -2.99
N LYS A 54 -7.04 10.78 -3.32
CA LYS A 54 -5.99 10.54 -4.33
C LYS A 54 -4.63 10.30 -3.71
N VAL A 55 -4.57 9.47 -2.67
CA VAL A 55 -3.34 9.13 -1.93
C VAL A 55 -2.28 8.46 -2.80
N GLU A 56 -2.68 7.86 -3.92
CA GLU A 56 -1.80 7.28 -4.92
C GLU A 56 -1.12 8.32 -5.82
N ARG A 57 -1.62 9.55 -5.87
CA ARG A 57 -1.09 10.61 -6.74
C ARG A 57 -0.19 11.56 -5.95
N THR A 58 1.12 11.37 -6.07
CA THR A 58 2.12 12.30 -5.50
C THR A 58 1.95 13.70 -6.06
N GLY A 59 2.07 14.72 -5.20
CA GLY A 59 2.07 16.14 -5.58
C GLY A 59 1.07 16.98 -4.78
N TYR A 60 0.92 18.22 -5.23
CA TYR A 60 0.00 19.19 -4.65
C TYR A 60 -1.38 19.06 -5.29
N HIS A 61 -2.40 18.99 -4.43
CA HIS A 61 -3.80 18.90 -4.80
C HIS A 61 -4.54 20.08 -4.21
N GLN A 62 -5.37 20.74 -5.02
CA GLN A 62 -6.19 21.86 -4.55
C GLN A 62 -7.54 21.89 -5.25
N CYS A 63 -8.57 22.26 -4.50
CA CYS A 63 -9.93 22.50 -5.00
C CYS A 63 -10.51 23.74 -4.32
N TYR A 64 -11.41 24.43 -5.02
CA TYR A 64 -12.16 25.57 -4.51
C TYR A 64 -13.63 25.16 -4.39
N TYR A 65 -14.23 25.45 -3.25
CA TYR A 65 -15.63 25.15 -2.96
C TYR A 65 -16.38 26.43 -2.60
N ASP A 66 -17.54 26.60 -3.20
CA ASP A 66 -18.46 27.68 -2.88
C ASP A 66 -19.43 27.22 -1.78
N LEU A 67 -19.29 27.81 -0.59
CA LEU A 67 -20.22 27.61 0.52
C LEU A 67 -21.33 28.66 0.42
N GLN A 68 -22.52 28.20 0.06
CA GLN A 68 -23.73 29.04 -0.02
C GLN A 68 -24.52 28.97 1.29
N PHE A 69 -24.79 30.13 1.87
CA PHE A 69 -25.66 30.28 3.03
C PHE A 69 -27.04 30.68 2.55
N ILE A 70 -27.97 29.73 2.60
CA ILE A 70 -29.31 29.88 2.02
C ILE A 70 -30.32 30.20 3.13
N ASN A 71 -31.19 31.17 2.86
CA ASN A 71 -32.32 31.44 3.74
C ASN A 71 -33.41 30.38 3.51
N THR A 72 -33.59 29.47 4.47
CA THR A 72 -34.60 28.39 4.39
C THR A 72 -36.04 28.84 4.14
N LYS A 73 -36.39 30.12 4.35
CA LYS A 73 -37.76 30.63 4.12
C LYS A 73 -37.97 31.21 2.72
N THR A 74 -36.95 31.82 2.13
CA THR A 74 -37.05 32.48 0.81
C THR A 74 -36.30 31.72 -0.28
N GLU A 75 -35.52 30.71 0.10
CA GLU A 75 -34.60 29.95 -0.74
C GLU A 75 -33.52 30.81 -1.43
N ASP A 76 -33.42 32.08 -1.04
CA ASP A 76 -32.40 32.98 -1.57
C ASP A 76 -31.03 32.69 -0.93
N VAL A 77 -29.99 32.77 -1.76
CA VAL A 77 -28.60 32.75 -1.30
C VAL A 77 -28.28 34.08 -0.64
N ALA A 78 -28.14 34.09 0.68
CA ALA A 78 -27.82 35.28 1.45
C ALA A 78 -26.33 35.65 1.37
N LEU A 79 -25.46 34.64 1.27
CA LEU A 79 -24.01 34.81 1.22
C LEU A 79 -23.35 33.62 0.53
N THR A 80 -22.33 33.87 -0.27
CA THR A 80 -21.41 32.84 -0.76
C THR A 80 -20.02 33.11 -0.23
N LYS A 81 -19.37 32.08 0.32
CA LYS A 81 -17.95 32.12 0.71
C LYS A 81 -17.17 31.06 -0.05
N ILE A 82 -16.05 31.47 -0.62
CA ILE A 82 -15.14 30.55 -1.31
C ILE A 82 -14.15 29.99 -0.28
N VAL A 83 -14.04 28.67 -0.21
CA VAL A 83 -13.05 27.97 0.61
C VAL A 83 -12.11 27.21 -0.31
N LYS A 84 -10.81 27.36 -0.06
CA LYS A 84 -9.78 26.58 -0.74
C LYS A 84 -9.35 25.42 0.15
N VAL A 85 -9.45 24.20 -0.36
CA VAL A 85 -8.89 23.01 0.28
C VAL A 85 -7.62 22.62 -0.46
N PHE A 86 -6.56 22.27 0.27
CA PHE A 86 -5.32 21.78 -0.31
C PHE A 86 -4.79 20.58 0.49
N ALA A 87 -4.12 19.68 -0.22
CA ALA A 87 -3.38 18.57 0.35
C ALA A 87 -2.11 18.34 -0.46
N GLU A 88 -1.06 17.85 0.18
CA GLU A 88 0.18 17.45 -0.47
C GLU A 88 0.43 15.98 -0.17
N VAL A 89 0.60 15.18 -1.22
CA VAL A 89 1.05 13.80 -1.11
C VAL A 89 2.53 13.77 -1.43
N LEU A 90 3.34 13.50 -0.41
CA LEU A 90 4.78 13.36 -0.59
C LEU A 90 5.12 11.99 -1.20
N PRO A 91 6.17 11.90 -2.03
CA PRO A 91 6.65 10.60 -2.51
C PRO A 91 7.14 9.77 -1.33
N HIS A 92 7.04 8.44 -1.47
CA HIS A 92 7.56 7.53 -0.46
C HIS A 92 9.08 7.79 -0.26
N PRO A 93 9.55 8.08 0.98
CA PRO A 93 10.92 8.57 1.20
C PRO A 93 11.98 7.48 1.04
N ILE A 94 11.55 6.22 0.92
CA ILE A 94 12.41 5.05 0.70
C ILE A 94 12.05 4.40 -0.64
N LYS A 95 13.08 4.05 -1.42
CA LYS A 95 12.98 3.25 -2.64
C LYS A 95 13.78 1.97 -2.48
N VAL A 96 13.27 0.87 -3.02
CA VAL A 96 13.95 -0.44 -3.01
C VAL A 96 14.15 -0.88 -4.47
N HIS A 97 15.36 -1.33 -4.80
CA HIS A 97 15.71 -1.83 -6.13
C HIS A 97 16.53 -3.13 -6.03
N PRO A 98 16.23 -4.17 -6.84
CA PRO A 98 15.12 -4.26 -7.77
C PRO A 98 13.75 -4.25 -7.06
N LEU A 99 12.65 -4.19 -7.81
CA LEU A 99 11.29 -4.26 -7.21
C LEU A 99 10.99 -5.65 -6.65
N ILE A 100 11.53 -6.68 -7.30
CA ILE A 100 11.48 -8.08 -6.91
C ILE A 100 12.91 -8.60 -7.03
N LEU A 101 13.41 -9.30 -6.01
CA LEU A 101 14.69 -9.97 -6.09
C LEU A 101 14.51 -11.37 -6.69
N ASP A 102 14.75 -11.51 -7.99
CA ASP A 102 14.76 -12.81 -8.67
C ASP A 102 16.14 -13.45 -8.60
N MET A 103 16.28 -14.46 -7.73
CA MET A 103 17.52 -15.18 -7.51
C MET A 103 17.66 -16.45 -8.36
N SER A 104 16.81 -16.65 -9.36
CA SER A 104 16.84 -17.86 -10.22
C SER A 104 18.15 -18.03 -10.99
N LYS A 105 18.85 -16.93 -11.26
CA LYS A 105 20.14 -16.89 -12.00
C LYS A 105 21.31 -16.40 -11.16
N SER A 106 21.11 -16.23 -9.85
CA SER A 106 22.16 -15.71 -8.97
C SER A 106 23.31 -16.71 -8.86
N PRO A 107 24.55 -16.22 -8.72
CA PRO A 107 25.71 -17.08 -8.61
C PRO A 107 25.65 -17.92 -7.33
N VAL A 108 26.10 -19.17 -7.45
CA VAL A 108 26.32 -20.05 -6.31
C VAL A 108 27.81 -20.09 -5.97
N ASN A 109 28.18 -19.51 -4.84
CA ASN A 109 29.55 -19.51 -4.34
C ASN A 109 29.61 -20.31 -3.04
N HIS A 110 30.50 -21.31 -2.97
CA HIS A 110 30.68 -22.17 -1.78
C HIS A 110 29.37 -22.78 -1.23
N GLY A 111 28.41 -23.10 -2.11
CA GLY A 111 27.11 -23.66 -1.72
C GLY A 111 26.08 -22.64 -1.21
N TYR A 112 26.37 -21.35 -1.36
CA TYR A 112 25.45 -20.26 -1.08
C TYR A 112 25.00 -19.60 -2.37
N CYS A 113 23.69 -19.44 -2.54
CA CYS A 113 23.11 -18.58 -3.55
C CYS A 113 22.91 -17.20 -2.93
N GLU A 114 23.52 -16.18 -3.55
CA GLU A 114 23.57 -14.83 -3.01
C GLU A 114 23.22 -13.78 -4.06
N ASP A 115 22.43 -12.79 -3.66
CA ASP A 115 22.09 -11.63 -4.48
C ASP A 115 21.80 -10.41 -3.60
N ILE A 116 21.69 -9.23 -4.21
CA ILE A 116 21.63 -7.95 -3.52
C ILE A 116 20.38 -7.19 -3.95
N PHE A 117 19.69 -6.62 -2.96
CA PHE A 117 18.80 -5.49 -3.19
C PHE A 117 19.36 -4.25 -2.50
N VAL A 118 19.01 -3.07 -3.01
CA VAL A 118 19.49 -1.78 -2.55
C VAL A 118 18.32 -0.99 -2.03
N VAL A 119 18.48 -0.43 -0.84
CA VAL A 119 17.51 0.49 -0.24
C VAL A 119 18.07 1.90 -0.27
N SER A 120 17.35 2.80 -0.90
CA SER A 120 17.73 4.20 -1.08
C SER A 120 16.81 5.12 -0.29
N ASN A 121 17.40 6.08 0.42
CA ASN A 121 16.68 7.14 1.09
C ASN A 121 16.64 8.38 0.19
N THR A 122 15.45 8.78 -0.25
CA THR A 122 15.25 9.97 -1.08
C THR A 122 15.01 11.24 -0.27
N HIS A 123 14.94 11.14 1.06
CA HIS A 123 14.85 12.31 1.93
C HIS A 123 16.17 13.08 1.94
N LYS A 124 16.09 14.42 1.96
CA LYS A 124 17.25 15.31 1.84
C LYS A 124 17.92 15.68 3.18
N LEU A 125 17.19 15.58 4.27
CA LEU A 125 17.61 16.14 5.57
C LEU A 125 17.74 15.11 6.69
N TYR A 126 17.15 13.92 6.54
CA TYR A 126 17.00 13.00 7.65
C TYR A 126 17.34 11.58 7.20
N PRO A 127 18.24 10.89 7.92
CA PRO A 127 18.53 9.50 7.67
C PRO A 127 17.32 8.63 8.03
N ALA A 128 17.30 7.42 7.49
CA ALA A 128 16.31 6.40 7.81
C ALA A 128 17.02 5.13 8.31
N THR A 129 16.47 4.49 9.32
CA THR A 129 16.90 3.16 9.74
C THR A 129 15.97 2.12 9.13
N ILE A 130 16.55 1.22 8.35
CA ILE A 130 15.86 0.14 7.65
C ILE A 130 16.08 -1.13 8.44
N LYS A 131 14.98 -1.81 8.80
CA LYS A 131 15.00 -3.05 9.59
C LYS A 131 14.23 -4.15 8.89
N ILE A 132 14.93 -5.25 8.59
CA ILE A 132 14.36 -6.43 7.94
C ILE A 132 13.71 -7.33 9.00
N LYS A 133 12.44 -7.69 8.79
CA LYS A 133 11.70 -8.62 9.66
C LYS A 133 11.36 -9.89 8.89
N LEU A 134 12.07 -10.97 9.24
CA LEU A 134 11.83 -12.34 8.77
C LEU A 134 11.05 -13.12 9.82
N THR A 135 10.17 -14.03 9.38
CA THR A 135 9.54 -15.02 10.27
C THR A 135 10.57 -16.03 10.79
N THR A 136 10.26 -16.72 11.90
CA THR A 136 11.14 -17.77 12.46
C THR A 136 11.42 -18.88 11.45
N LYS A 137 10.47 -19.21 10.57
CA LYS A 137 10.66 -20.20 9.51
C LYS A 137 11.55 -19.66 8.38
N MET A 138 11.34 -18.42 7.95
CA MET A 138 12.18 -17.78 6.94
C MET A 138 13.64 -17.70 7.39
N LYS A 139 13.91 -17.35 8.66
CA LYS A 139 15.27 -17.31 9.21
C LYS A 139 16.04 -18.65 9.13
N LYS A 140 15.33 -19.78 8.97
CA LYS A 140 15.97 -21.10 8.77
C LYS A 140 16.37 -21.36 7.32
N ILE A 141 15.89 -20.54 6.38
CA ILE A 141 16.06 -20.73 4.94
C ILE A 141 16.92 -19.58 4.39
N ILE A 142 16.50 -18.35 4.63
CA ILE A 142 17.10 -17.12 4.11
C ILE A 142 17.75 -16.30 5.22
N TYR A 143 18.90 -15.73 4.88
CA TYR A 143 19.66 -14.78 5.68
C TYR A 143 19.75 -13.46 4.92
N VAL A 144 19.60 -12.34 5.61
CA VAL A 144 19.72 -11.00 5.02
C VAL A 144 20.76 -10.21 5.79
N GLU A 145 21.71 -9.61 5.09
CA GLU A 145 22.84 -8.90 5.67
C GLU A 145 23.02 -7.52 5.02
N PRO A 146 22.97 -6.42 5.79
CA PRO A 146 22.66 -6.37 7.21
C PRO A 146 21.16 -6.62 7.49
N MET A 147 20.80 -7.07 8.70
CA MET A 147 19.38 -7.14 9.13
C MET A 147 18.81 -5.77 9.50
N GLU A 148 19.67 -4.82 9.83
CA GLU A 148 19.32 -3.45 10.21
C GLU A 148 20.46 -2.52 9.79
N ALA A 149 20.12 -1.43 9.10
CA ALA A 149 21.11 -0.43 8.66
C ALA A 149 20.51 0.97 8.62
N THR A 150 21.35 1.96 8.88
CA THR A 150 21.01 3.36 8.69
C THR A 150 21.41 3.80 7.28
N VAL A 151 20.45 4.33 6.54
CA VAL A 151 20.61 4.91 5.21
C VAL A 151 20.61 6.43 5.37
N ALA A 152 21.77 7.04 5.15
CA ALA A 152 21.92 8.50 5.20
C ALA A 152 21.00 9.19 4.17
N GLU A 153 20.77 10.48 4.37
CA GLU A 153 20.06 11.32 3.42
C GLU A 153 20.61 11.19 1.99
N SER A 154 19.72 11.09 1.00
CA SER A 154 20.09 10.99 -0.42
C SER A 154 21.11 9.89 -0.75
N SER A 155 21.16 8.83 0.06
CA SER A 155 22.12 7.73 -0.08
C SER A 155 21.42 6.38 -0.23
N SER A 156 22.22 5.33 -0.44
CA SER A 156 21.72 3.97 -0.60
C SER A 156 22.61 2.96 0.12
N VAL A 157 22.00 1.90 0.66
CA VAL A 157 22.70 0.79 1.32
C VAL A 157 22.29 -0.53 0.66
N PRO A 158 23.26 -1.39 0.28
CA PRO A 158 22.97 -2.73 -0.21
C PRO A 158 22.65 -3.69 0.94
N PHE A 159 21.72 -4.61 0.67
CA PHE A 159 21.33 -5.72 1.53
C PHE A 159 21.52 -7.01 0.74
N THR A 160 22.40 -7.87 1.21
CA THR A 160 22.65 -9.18 0.60
C THR A 160 21.69 -10.21 1.16
N VAL A 161 20.94 -10.87 0.28
CA VAL A 161 20.13 -12.05 0.61
C VAL A 161 20.95 -13.27 0.27
N LYS A 162 21.12 -14.14 1.26
CA LYS A 162 21.89 -15.38 1.15
C LYS A 162 21.00 -16.54 1.57
N PHE A 163 21.13 -17.67 0.89
CA PHE A 163 20.65 -18.93 1.43
C PHE A 163 21.55 -20.08 1.00
N CYS A 164 21.56 -21.13 1.83
CA CYS A 164 22.36 -22.32 1.59
C CYS A 164 21.44 -23.50 1.27
N SER A 165 21.78 -24.25 0.22
CA SER A 165 21.15 -25.53 -0.07
C SER A 165 22.21 -26.56 -0.42
N ARG A 166 22.04 -27.78 0.11
CA ARG A 166 22.90 -28.92 -0.26
C ARG A 166 22.71 -29.31 -1.73
N ASP A 167 21.56 -28.99 -2.31
CA ASP A 167 21.23 -29.33 -3.70
C ASP A 167 22.03 -28.56 -4.73
N PHE A 168 22.59 -27.41 -4.36
CA PHE A 168 23.47 -26.66 -5.26
C PHE A 168 24.76 -27.41 -5.61
N LEU A 169 25.14 -28.39 -4.80
CA LEU A 169 26.29 -29.27 -5.06
C LEU A 169 25.85 -30.58 -5.74
N SER A 170 24.57 -30.73 -6.08
CA SER A 170 24.04 -31.96 -6.69
C SER A 170 24.18 -31.97 -8.20
N VAL A 171 24.21 -33.18 -8.79
CA VAL A 171 24.35 -33.39 -10.24
C VAL A 171 23.12 -32.93 -11.02
N LYS A 172 21.97 -32.77 -10.35
CA LYS A 172 20.72 -32.24 -10.91
C LYS A 172 20.11 -31.25 -9.91
N PRO A 173 20.48 -29.96 -9.98
CA PRO A 173 19.91 -28.96 -9.09
C PRO A 173 18.38 -28.90 -9.27
N CYS A 174 17.68 -28.72 -8.16
CA CYS A 174 16.23 -28.56 -8.17
C CYS A 174 15.87 -27.23 -8.84
N GLU A 175 15.03 -27.27 -9.88
CA GLU A 175 14.56 -26.09 -10.61
C GLU A 175 13.35 -25.41 -9.95
N ASP A 176 12.76 -26.04 -8.91
CA ASP A 176 11.60 -25.49 -8.20
C ASP A 176 12.00 -24.19 -7.47
N LEU A 177 11.29 -23.10 -7.80
CA LEU A 177 11.44 -21.80 -7.15
C LEU A 177 10.41 -21.62 -6.03
N VAL A 178 10.79 -20.85 -5.01
CA VAL A 178 9.89 -20.45 -3.92
C VAL A 178 9.83 -18.94 -3.86
N HIS A 179 8.61 -18.43 -3.69
CA HIS A 179 8.35 -17.01 -3.46
C HIS A 179 8.27 -16.72 -1.97
N PHE A 180 9.06 -15.74 -1.53
CA PHE A 180 9.05 -15.22 -0.17
C PHE A 180 8.66 -13.75 -0.19
N THR A 181 7.89 -13.36 0.81
CA THR A 181 7.65 -11.96 1.10
C THR A 181 8.11 -11.67 2.52
N PHE A 182 9.02 -10.72 2.69
CA PHE A 182 9.41 -10.26 4.02
C PHE A 182 9.15 -8.77 4.22
N LYS A 183 9.05 -8.37 5.49
CA LYS A 183 8.70 -7.02 5.87
C LYS A 183 9.95 -6.17 6.05
N ILE A 184 10.03 -5.05 5.34
CA ILE A 184 11.02 -4.00 5.55
C ILE A 184 10.35 -2.89 6.36
N VAL A 185 10.83 -2.66 7.58
CA VAL A 185 10.34 -1.62 8.47
C VAL A 185 11.25 -0.41 8.34
N ILE A 186 10.64 0.77 8.22
CA ILE A 186 11.33 2.04 8.09
C ILE A 186 11.14 2.81 9.40
N LEU A 187 12.23 3.24 9.99
CA LEU A 187 12.27 4.00 11.24
C LEU A 187 13.12 5.26 10.99
N GLY A 188 12.94 6.29 11.81
CA GLY A 188 13.72 7.52 11.70
C GLY A 188 13.08 8.66 12.48
N TYR A 189 13.35 9.88 12.04
CA TYR A 189 12.70 11.08 12.58
C TYR A 189 11.18 10.97 12.48
N LYS A 190 10.49 11.16 13.60
CA LYS A 190 9.08 10.79 13.78
C LYS A 190 8.17 11.49 12.77
N GLU A 191 8.37 12.77 12.58
CA GLU A 191 7.57 13.66 11.73
C GLU A 191 7.63 13.26 10.25
N VAL A 192 8.66 12.52 9.84
CA VAL A 192 8.84 12.06 8.46
C VAL A 192 8.43 10.60 8.29
N TYR A 193 8.78 9.75 9.26
CA TYR A 193 8.71 8.29 9.08
C TYR A 193 7.61 7.59 9.89
N GLU A 194 6.95 8.26 10.84
CA GLU A 194 5.92 7.62 11.70
C GLU A 194 4.77 7.01 10.90
N ASN A 195 4.33 7.69 9.84
CA ASN A 195 3.22 7.26 9.00
C ASN A 195 3.67 6.54 7.71
N VAL A 196 4.97 6.29 7.56
CA VAL A 196 5.48 5.60 6.36
C VAL A 196 5.17 4.11 6.48
N PRO A 197 4.40 3.53 5.54
CA PRO A 197 4.05 2.13 5.61
C PRO A 197 5.28 1.25 5.42
N PRO A 198 5.30 0.05 6.03
CA PRO A 198 6.35 -0.91 5.78
C PRO A 198 6.25 -1.46 4.35
N TYR A 199 7.39 -1.76 3.73
CA TYR A 199 7.42 -2.51 2.47
C TYR A 199 7.27 -4.00 2.72
N PHE A 200 6.51 -4.67 1.87
CA PHE A 200 6.48 -6.12 1.76
C PHE A 200 7.29 -6.50 0.52
N TYR A 201 8.54 -6.88 0.74
CA TYR A 201 9.51 -7.10 -0.33
C TYR A 201 9.51 -8.56 -0.78
N GLU A 202 9.52 -8.75 -2.09
CA GLU A 202 9.40 -10.06 -2.73
C GLU A 202 10.76 -10.60 -3.17
N VAL A 203 10.96 -11.88 -2.90
CA VAL A 203 12.16 -12.63 -3.27
C VAL A 203 11.74 -13.96 -3.89
N ILE A 204 12.30 -14.28 -5.04
CA ILE A 204 12.15 -15.57 -5.71
C ILE A 204 13.48 -16.30 -5.58
N ALA A 205 13.49 -17.50 -4.99
CA ALA A 205 14.73 -18.22 -4.72
C ALA A 205 14.62 -19.73 -5.01
N PRO A 206 15.67 -20.36 -5.58
CA PRO A 206 15.72 -21.82 -5.80
C PRO A 206 16.02 -22.59 -4.50
N CYS A 207 15.09 -22.58 -3.55
CA CYS A 207 15.23 -23.25 -2.24
C CYS A 207 14.03 -24.14 -1.86
N ALA A 208 13.36 -24.72 -2.84
CA ALA A 208 12.16 -25.53 -2.62
C ALA A 208 12.36 -26.71 -1.68
N LEU A 209 13.53 -27.36 -1.67
CA LEU A 209 13.79 -28.46 -0.74
C LEU A 209 13.87 -27.98 0.72
N GLU A 210 14.61 -26.91 0.98
CA GLU A 210 14.73 -26.30 2.31
C GLU A 210 13.37 -25.79 2.79
N PHE A 211 12.61 -25.17 1.90
CA PHE A 211 11.22 -24.77 2.18
C PHE A 211 10.36 -25.98 2.55
N LYS A 212 10.38 -27.04 1.74
CA LYS A 212 9.66 -28.30 2.04
C LYS A 212 10.09 -28.85 3.40
N LYS A 213 11.38 -28.90 3.74
CA LYS A 213 11.87 -29.38 5.05
C LYS A 213 11.34 -28.54 6.21
N VAL A 214 11.39 -27.21 6.12
CA VAL A 214 10.99 -26.30 7.22
C VAL A 214 9.46 -26.23 7.39
N TYR A 215 8.69 -26.44 6.33
CA TYR A 215 7.23 -26.29 6.35
C TYR A 215 6.45 -27.63 6.38
N LYS A 216 7.06 -28.78 6.03
CA LYS A 216 6.39 -30.10 6.02
C LYS A 216 6.09 -30.72 7.39
N ASP A 217 6.65 -30.22 8.49
CA ASP A 217 6.31 -30.72 9.84
C ASP A 217 4.82 -30.55 10.23
N LYS A 218 4.00 -29.88 9.40
CA LYS A 218 2.53 -29.80 9.56
C LYS A 218 1.72 -30.70 8.63
N PHE A 219 2.27 -31.19 7.51
CA PHE A 219 1.51 -32.00 6.53
C PHE A 219 1.64 -33.50 6.74
N SER A 220 2.58 -33.95 7.57
CA SER A 220 2.74 -35.37 7.90
C SER A 220 1.77 -35.87 8.96
N LYS A 221 0.99 -35.00 9.61
CA LYS A 221 0.03 -35.40 10.67
C LYS A 221 -1.39 -35.68 10.15
N GLU A 222 -1.70 -35.35 8.91
CA GLU A 222 -3.03 -35.61 8.32
C GLU A 222 -3.10 -36.95 7.56
N LYS A 223 -1.97 -37.62 7.31
CA LYS A 223 -1.95 -38.91 6.60
C LYS A 223 -1.98 -40.15 7.49
N ASP A 224 -1.97 -39.98 8.81
CA ASP A 224 -2.03 -41.09 9.77
C ASP A 224 -3.43 -41.27 10.40
N ILE A 225 -4.45 -40.55 9.90
CA ILE A 225 -5.86 -40.71 10.34
C ILE A 225 -6.71 -41.45 9.28
N GLU A 226 -6.17 -41.69 8.10
CA GLU A 226 -6.77 -42.55 7.07
C GLU A 226 -5.90 -43.79 6.83
N ASN A 227 -5.86 -44.69 7.81
CA ASN A 227 -5.57 -46.12 7.64
C ASN A 227 -6.30 -46.93 8.71
#